data_AF-A0A8R2JTF0-F1
#
_entry.id   AF-A0A8R2JTF0-F1
#
_cell.length_a   1.000
_cell.length_b   1.000
_cell.length_c   1.000
_cell.angle_alpha   90.00
_cell.angle_beta   90.00
_cell.angle_gamma   90.00
#
_symmetry.space_group_name_H-M   'P 1'
#
loop_
_entity.id
_entity.type
_entity.pdbx_description
1 polymer ?
#
loop_
_entity_poly.entity_id
_entity_poly.type
_entity_poly.pdbx_seq_one_letter_code
_entity_poly.pdbx_strand_id
1 'polypeptide(L)'
;MTLDIIDWAIEAYPNDMGILEVNIKFKLTDKDDLIAYELFKANANKVSSAMWLIIIQYFSNKPQIRHIFNMAFGDKSVCSNKVKKKLANEYLLWLSKNKSLNDARNAYLLLNTNNSCDASLCKTLVTLETGQQIIDVSKIRQHFTLACMQFGKTDIDLWIERINFELKYGSRKLVSTTYHQAWTTLNNAESGQFAEILKANSTLNTICNP
;
A
#
# COMPACT_ATOMS: atom_id res chain seq x y z
N MET A 1 -9.52 34.50 -15.47
CA MET A 1 -8.67 34.52 -16.67
C MET A 1 -8.21 33.10 -17.02
N THR A 2 -9.12 32.11 -16.97
CA THR A 2 -8.72 30.68 -16.92
C THR A 2 -9.73 29.73 -17.56
N LEU A 3 -11.05 29.97 -17.43
CA LEU A 3 -12.09 29.16 -18.10
C LEU A 3 -11.98 29.27 -19.63
N ASP A 4 -11.99 30.49 -20.16
CA ASP A 4 -11.97 30.73 -21.61
C ASP A 4 -10.76 30.11 -22.32
N ILE A 5 -9.59 30.10 -21.67
CA ILE A 5 -8.36 29.52 -22.24
C ILE A 5 -8.42 27.99 -22.23
N ILE A 6 -8.97 27.38 -21.18
CA ILE A 6 -9.12 25.91 -21.10
C ILE A 6 -10.16 25.44 -22.10
N ASP A 7 -11.28 26.14 -22.23
CA ASP A 7 -12.34 25.81 -23.18
C ASP A 7 -11.82 25.90 -24.62
N TRP A 8 -11.07 26.95 -24.97
CA TRP A 8 -10.40 27.07 -26.27
C TRP A 8 -9.39 25.95 -26.52
N ALA A 9 -8.61 25.56 -25.49
CA ALA A 9 -7.64 24.48 -25.62
C ALA A 9 -8.31 23.12 -25.84
N ILE A 10 -9.45 22.86 -25.20
CA ILE A 10 -10.25 21.64 -25.40
C ILE A 10 -10.83 21.60 -26.81
N GLU A 11 -11.33 22.73 -27.32
CA GLU A 11 -11.86 22.82 -28.69
C GLU A 11 -10.77 22.62 -29.74
N ALA A 12 -9.61 23.25 -29.55
CA ALA A 12 -8.49 23.16 -30.48
C ALA A 12 -7.80 21.79 -30.46
N TYR A 13 -7.77 21.11 -29.30
CA TYR A 13 -7.04 19.86 -29.09
C TYR A 13 -7.85 18.83 -28.28
N PRO A 14 -8.99 18.34 -28.80
CA PRO A 14 -9.95 17.52 -28.05
C PRO A 14 -9.42 16.14 -27.61
N ASN A 15 -8.32 15.69 -28.20
CA ASN A 15 -7.69 14.39 -27.89
C ASN A 15 -6.37 14.52 -27.13
N ASP A 16 -5.96 15.74 -26.75
CA ASP A 16 -4.72 15.94 -26.00
C ASP A 16 -4.90 15.58 -24.52
N MET A 17 -4.13 14.60 -24.07
CA MET A 17 -4.21 14.09 -22.70
C MET A 17 -3.72 15.10 -21.66
N GLY A 18 -2.77 15.97 -22.00
CA GLY A 18 -2.29 17.02 -21.11
C GLY A 18 -3.38 18.06 -20.85
N ILE A 19 -4.08 18.48 -21.91
CA ILE A 19 -5.21 19.41 -21.82
C ILE A 19 -6.37 18.79 -21.03
N LEU A 20 -6.70 17.52 -21.29
CA LEU A 20 -7.70 16.79 -20.50
C LEU A 20 -7.34 16.77 -19.00
N GLU A 21 -6.08 16.47 -18.67
CA GLU A 21 -5.65 16.44 -17.26
C GLU A 21 -5.69 17.82 -16.60
N VAL A 22 -5.32 18.89 -17.33
CA VAL A 22 -5.44 20.26 -16.84
C VAL A 22 -6.91 20.61 -16.61
N ASN A 23 -7.81 20.25 -17.52
CA ASN A 23 -9.24 20.47 -17.41
C ASN A 23 -9.82 19.77 -16.16
N ILE A 24 -9.52 18.47 -16.00
CA ILE A 24 -9.94 17.72 -14.81
C ILE A 24 -9.44 18.42 -13.54
N LYS A 25 -8.15 18.77 -13.46
CA LYS A 25 -7.57 19.45 -12.28
C LYS A 25 -8.25 20.78 -11.98
N PHE A 26 -8.50 21.58 -13.01
CA PHE A 26 -9.17 22.87 -12.87
C PHE A 26 -10.59 22.70 -12.30
N LYS A 27 -11.27 21.60 -12.63
CA LYS A 27 -12.61 21.28 -12.14
C LYS A 27 -12.65 20.57 -10.78
N LEU A 28 -11.50 20.27 -10.15
CA LEU A 28 -11.46 19.73 -8.77
C LEU A 28 -11.76 20.83 -7.74
N THR A 29 -12.98 21.34 -7.79
CA THR A 29 -13.55 22.34 -6.88
C THR A 29 -14.91 21.86 -6.39
N ASP A 30 -15.39 22.34 -5.24
CA ASP A 30 -16.69 21.88 -4.70
C ASP A 30 -17.89 22.16 -5.61
N LYS A 31 -17.75 23.03 -6.62
CA LYS A 31 -18.81 23.31 -7.60
C LYS A 31 -18.80 22.33 -8.78
N ASP A 32 -17.61 21.94 -9.22
CA ASP A 32 -17.41 21.22 -10.49
C ASP A 32 -16.83 19.80 -10.32
N ASP A 33 -16.65 19.32 -9.08
CA ASP A 33 -15.99 18.04 -8.81
C ASP A 33 -16.70 16.84 -9.45
N LEU A 34 -18.02 16.87 -9.59
CA LEU A 34 -18.78 15.85 -10.33
C LEU A 34 -18.41 15.82 -11.81
N ILE A 35 -18.17 16.98 -12.42
CA ILE A 35 -17.74 17.08 -13.81
C ILE A 35 -16.30 16.53 -13.93
N ALA A 36 -15.42 16.92 -13.01
CA ALA A 36 -14.05 16.38 -12.96
C ALA A 36 -14.04 14.85 -12.81
N TYR A 37 -14.91 14.32 -11.96
CA TYR A 37 -15.05 12.89 -11.73
C TYR A 37 -15.53 12.14 -12.97
N GLU A 38 -16.57 12.61 -13.66
CA GLU A 38 -17.06 11.92 -14.87
C GLU A 38 -16.03 12.01 -16.02
N LEU A 39 -15.33 13.14 -16.17
CA LEU A 39 -14.21 13.27 -17.13
C LEU A 39 -13.09 12.28 -16.81
N PHE A 40 -12.69 12.18 -15.53
CA PHE A 40 -11.69 11.21 -15.09
C PHE A 40 -12.15 9.78 -15.36
N LYS A 41 -13.36 9.42 -14.95
CA LYS A 41 -13.93 8.08 -15.11
C LYS A 41 -13.98 7.64 -16.57
N ALA A 42 -14.36 8.53 -17.48
CA ALA A 42 -14.38 8.25 -18.92
C ALA A 42 -12.98 8.02 -19.52
N ASN A 43 -11.92 8.50 -18.85
CA ASN A 43 -10.55 8.49 -19.37
C ASN A 43 -9.55 7.81 -18.42
N ALA A 44 -10.02 7.05 -17.43
CA ALA A 44 -9.21 6.52 -16.34
C ALA A 44 -8.05 5.61 -16.82
N ASN A 45 -8.22 4.97 -17.98
CA ASN A 45 -7.20 4.13 -18.62
C ASN A 45 -6.12 4.93 -19.38
N LYS A 46 -6.32 6.22 -19.61
CA LYS A 46 -5.41 7.09 -20.38
C LYS A 46 -4.66 8.09 -19.51
N VAL A 47 -5.26 8.50 -18.39
CA VAL A 47 -4.65 9.49 -17.49
C VAL A 47 -3.36 8.98 -16.84
N SER A 48 -2.48 9.91 -16.55
CA SER A 48 -1.18 9.68 -15.97
C SER A 48 -1.26 9.11 -14.55
N SER A 49 -0.19 8.44 -14.13
CA SER A 49 -0.05 7.98 -12.75
C SER A 49 -0.15 9.11 -11.73
N ALA A 50 0.32 10.31 -12.08
CA ALA A 50 0.23 11.47 -11.21
C ALA A 50 -1.23 11.92 -11.03
N MET A 51 -2.01 11.87 -12.11
CA MET A 51 -3.42 12.23 -12.06
C MET A 51 -4.24 11.28 -11.17
N TRP A 52 -3.96 9.97 -11.22
CA TRP A 52 -4.59 9.02 -10.30
C TRP A 52 -4.40 9.38 -8.82
N LEU A 53 -3.19 9.78 -8.44
CA LEU A 53 -2.87 10.17 -7.06
C LEU A 53 -3.63 11.44 -6.65
N ILE A 54 -3.67 12.43 -7.54
CA ILE A 54 -4.41 13.70 -7.32
C ILE A 54 -5.91 13.42 -7.12
N ILE A 55 -6.50 12.57 -7.97
CA ILE A 55 -7.91 12.22 -7.89
C ILE A 55 -8.24 11.51 -6.59
N ILE A 56 -7.44 10.52 -6.18
CA ILE A 56 -7.69 9.80 -4.93
C ILE A 56 -7.52 10.72 -3.72
N GLN A 57 -6.49 11.57 -3.72
CA GLN A 57 -6.28 12.54 -2.66
C GLN A 57 -7.50 13.47 -2.52
N TYR A 58 -7.97 14.04 -3.63
CA TYR A 58 -9.10 14.96 -3.64
C TYR A 58 -10.41 14.29 -3.19
N PHE A 59 -10.71 13.11 -3.72
CA PHE A 59 -11.96 12.41 -3.42
C PHE A 59 -11.89 11.54 -2.17
N SER A 60 -10.77 11.47 -1.44
CA SER A 60 -10.54 10.56 -0.30
C SER A 60 -11.66 10.55 0.75
N ASN A 61 -12.30 11.69 0.99
CA ASN A 61 -13.41 11.86 1.94
C ASN A 61 -14.76 12.11 1.26
N LYS A 62 -14.87 11.89 -0.05
CA LYS A 62 -16.09 12.10 -0.84
C LYS A 62 -16.68 10.74 -1.30
N PRO A 63 -17.99 10.63 -1.54
CA PRO A 63 -18.64 9.35 -1.88
C PRO A 63 -18.05 8.61 -3.10
N GLN A 64 -17.48 9.35 -4.04
CA GLN A 64 -16.90 8.85 -5.29
C GLN A 64 -15.69 7.94 -5.04
N ILE A 65 -15.02 8.05 -3.88
CA ILE A 65 -13.82 7.26 -3.55
C ILE A 65 -14.04 5.76 -3.70
N ARG A 66 -15.24 5.27 -3.37
CA ARG A 66 -15.61 3.86 -3.52
C ARG A 66 -15.46 3.41 -4.97
N HIS A 67 -15.97 4.21 -5.91
CA HIS A 67 -15.90 3.88 -7.32
C HIS A 67 -14.47 4.04 -7.86
N ILE A 68 -13.75 5.07 -7.41
CA ILE A 68 -12.35 5.30 -7.79
C ILE A 68 -11.47 4.12 -7.35
N PHE A 69 -11.61 3.65 -6.11
CA PHE A 69 -10.89 2.45 -5.65
C PHE A 69 -11.33 1.19 -6.38
N ASN A 70 -12.60 1.05 -6.76
CA ASN A 70 -13.04 -0.08 -7.59
C ASN A 70 -12.38 -0.05 -8.99
N MET A 71 -12.23 1.12 -9.61
CA MET A 71 -11.49 1.26 -10.87
C MET A 71 -9.99 1.01 -10.70
N ALA A 72 -9.43 1.27 -9.52
CA ALA A 72 -8.01 1.07 -9.23
C ALA A 72 -7.65 -0.37 -8.84
N PHE A 73 -8.53 -1.07 -8.10
CA PHE A 73 -8.22 -2.35 -7.45
C PHE A 73 -9.21 -3.49 -7.74
N GLY A 74 -10.34 -3.21 -8.37
CA GLY A 74 -11.32 -4.25 -8.74
C GLY A 74 -10.85 -5.13 -9.90
N ASP A 75 -11.63 -6.16 -10.22
CA ASP A 75 -11.29 -7.17 -11.26
C ASP A 75 -11.06 -6.57 -12.64
N LYS A 76 -11.79 -5.50 -12.97
CA LYS A 76 -11.66 -4.73 -14.23
C LYS A 76 -10.78 -3.49 -14.05
N SER A 77 -9.80 -3.56 -13.15
CA SER A 77 -8.92 -2.44 -12.84
C SER A 77 -8.27 -1.88 -14.11
N VAL A 78 -8.42 -0.57 -14.32
CA VAL A 78 -7.79 0.17 -15.42
C VAL A 78 -6.49 0.84 -14.99
N CYS A 79 -6.11 0.67 -13.72
CA CYS A 79 -4.97 1.35 -13.11
C CYS A 79 -3.67 0.53 -13.20
N SER A 80 -2.55 1.19 -13.44
CA SER A 80 -1.23 0.55 -13.55
C SER A 80 -0.72 0.02 -12.19
N ASN A 81 0.13 -1.02 -12.22
CA ASN A 81 0.74 -1.57 -11.00
C ASN A 81 1.59 -0.53 -10.24
N LYS A 82 2.22 0.42 -10.94
CA LYS A 82 2.98 1.51 -10.31
C LYS A 82 2.09 2.37 -9.40
N VAL A 83 0.87 2.64 -9.85
CA VAL A 83 -0.10 3.43 -9.10
C VAL A 83 -0.71 2.59 -7.97
N LYS A 84 -1.08 1.34 -8.24
CA LYS A 84 -1.57 0.40 -7.21
C LYS A 84 -0.61 0.29 -6.03
N LYS A 85 0.70 0.15 -6.28
CA LYS A 85 1.73 0.10 -5.23
C LYS A 85 1.67 1.32 -4.31
N LYS A 86 1.61 2.52 -4.89
CA LYS A 86 1.55 3.78 -4.13
C LYS A 86 0.27 3.93 -3.30
N LEU A 87 -0.83 3.37 -3.78
CA LEU A 87 -2.16 3.51 -3.18
C LEU A 87 -2.55 2.34 -2.27
N ALA A 88 -1.79 1.24 -2.28
CA ALA A 88 -2.15 0.00 -1.62
C ALA A 88 -2.43 0.20 -0.13
N ASN A 89 -1.60 1.01 0.56
CA ASN A 89 -1.79 1.34 1.97
C ASN A 89 -3.09 2.09 2.22
N GLU A 90 -3.35 3.16 1.47
CA GLU A 90 -4.59 3.94 1.57
C GLU A 90 -5.83 3.07 1.28
N TYR A 91 -5.72 2.15 0.33
CA TYR A 91 -6.79 1.22 -0.01
C TYR A 91 -7.11 0.25 1.14
N LEU A 92 -6.10 -0.33 1.81
CA LEU A 92 -6.33 -1.20 2.97
C LEU A 92 -6.98 -0.44 4.13
N LEU A 93 -6.51 0.78 4.41
CA LEU A 93 -7.09 1.64 5.43
C LEU A 93 -8.56 1.97 5.11
N TRP A 94 -8.84 2.30 3.83
CA TRP A 94 -10.19 2.57 3.38
C TRP A 94 -11.11 1.34 3.52
N LEU A 95 -10.64 0.14 3.13
CA LEU A 95 -11.40 -1.10 3.27
C LEU A 95 -11.71 -1.40 4.73
N SER A 96 -10.72 -1.28 5.62
CA SER A 96 -10.92 -1.54 7.05
C SER A 96 -11.90 -0.55 7.68
N LYS A 97 -11.90 0.71 7.24
CA LYS A 97 -12.78 1.76 7.78
C LYS A 97 -14.20 1.67 7.24
N ASN A 98 -14.37 1.35 5.96
CA ASN A 98 -15.66 1.49 5.26
C ASN A 98 -16.32 0.14 4.93
N LYS A 99 -15.62 -0.97 5.10
CA LYS A 99 -16.14 -2.32 4.93
C LYS A 99 -15.84 -3.17 6.16
N SER A 100 -14.82 -4.02 6.10
CA SER A 100 -14.40 -4.88 7.19
C SER A 100 -12.89 -5.09 7.17
N LEU A 101 -12.33 -5.48 8.32
CA LEU A 101 -10.95 -5.94 8.40
C LEU A 101 -10.71 -7.17 7.49
N ASN A 102 -11.73 -8.01 7.28
CA ASN A 102 -11.61 -9.17 6.41
C ASN A 102 -11.44 -8.76 4.94
N ASP A 103 -12.12 -7.69 4.49
CA ASP A 103 -11.90 -7.13 3.16
C ASP A 103 -10.46 -6.63 3.00
N ALA A 104 -9.91 -5.96 4.01
CA ALA A 104 -8.51 -5.52 4.00
C ALA A 104 -7.53 -6.72 3.96
N ARG A 105 -7.79 -7.79 4.71
CA ARG A 105 -6.99 -9.04 4.65
C ARG A 105 -7.01 -9.67 3.27
N ASN A 106 -8.18 -9.76 2.64
CA ASN A 106 -8.33 -10.33 1.30
C ASN A 106 -7.59 -9.48 0.25
N ALA A 107 -7.72 -8.15 0.34
CA ALA A 107 -7.01 -7.24 -0.55
C ALA A 107 -5.49 -7.33 -0.36
N TYR A 108 -5.00 -7.43 0.87
CA TYR A 108 -3.58 -7.63 1.15
C TYR A 108 -3.04 -8.90 0.48
N LEU A 109 -3.73 -10.04 0.66
CA LEU A 109 -3.35 -11.30 0.03
C LEU A 109 -3.25 -11.14 -1.48
N LEU A 110 -4.28 -10.57 -2.11
CA LEU A 110 -4.31 -10.37 -3.57
C LEU A 110 -3.18 -9.45 -4.06
N LEU A 111 -2.92 -8.35 -3.35
CA LEU A 111 -1.88 -7.38 -3.71
C LEU A 111 -0.46 -7.97 -3.57
N ASN A 112 -0.24 -8.74 -2.51
CA ASN A 112 1.00 -9.47 -2.25
C ASN A 112 1.24 -10.49 -3.37
N THR A 113 0.27 -11.37 -3.65
CA THR A 113 0.36 -12.38 -4.72
C THR A 113 0.59 -11.79 -6.11
N ASN A 114 -0.02 -10.64 -6.41
CA ASN A 114 0.10 -9.98 -7.72
C ASN A 114 1.30 -9.02 -7.84
N ASN A 115 2.24 -9.03 -6.90
CA ASN A 115 3.39 -8.11 -6.87
C ASN A 115 3.00 -6.63 -7.01
N SER A 116 1.82 -6.27 -6.52
CA SER A 116 1.20 -4.94 -6.66
C SER A 116 1.30 -4.11 -5.37
N CYS A 117 2.20 -4.47 -4.47
CA CYS A 117 2.52 -3.75 -3.24
C CYS A 117 4.02 -3.69 -2.99
N ASP A 118 4.39 -3.07 -1.88
CA ASP A 118 5.71 -3.10 -1.26
C ASP A 118 5.58 -3.64 0.18
N ALA A 119 6.71 -3.80 0.87
CA ALA A 119 6.76 -4.35 2.23
C ALA A 119 5.98 -3.51 3.26
N SER A 120 5.81 -2.20 3.02
CA SER A 120 5.08 -1.31 3.92
C SER A 120 3.60 -1.70 4.06
N LEU A 121 3.06 -2.41 3.07
CA LEU A 121 1.69 -2.91 3.11
C LEU A 121 1.45 -3.90 4.27
N CYS A 122 2.46 -4.72 4.58
CA CYS A 122 2.40 -5.63 5.72
C CYS A 122 2.24 -4.83 7.02
N LYS A 123 3.07 -3.81 7.22
CA LYS A 123 3.03 -2.93 8.39
C LYS A 123 1.67 -2.25 8.58
N THR A 124 1.07 -1.77 7.48
CA THR A 124 -0.28 -1.21 7.50
C THR A 124 -1.30 -2.22 8.00
N LEU A 125 -1.29 -3.45 7.46
CA LEU A 125 -2.23 -4.48 7.89
C LEU A 125 -1.99 -4.92 9.34
N VAL A 126 -0.73 -5.09 9.76
CA VAL A 126 -0.38 -5.42 11.15
C VAL A 126 -0.85 -4.33 12.11
N THR A 127 -0.76 -3.06 11.73
CA THR A 127 -1.29 -1.94 12.52
C THR A 127 -2.80 -2.05 12.68
N LEU A 128 -3.53 -2.40 11.62
CA LEU A 128 -4.98 -2.62 11.67
C LEU A 128 -5.34 -3.81 12.58
N GLU A 129 -4.59 -4.91 12.50
CA GLU A 129 -4.81 -6.13 13.31
C GLU A 129 -4.53 -5.89 14.80
N THR A 130 -3.45 -5.18 15.11
CA THR A 130 -3.07 -4.87 16.49
C THR A 130 -3.97 -3.82 17.13
N GLY A 131 -4.66 -3.01 16.32
CA GLY A 131 -5.68 -2.05 16.79
C GLY A 131 -7.04 -2.67 17.12
N GLN A 132 -7.25 -3.97 16.89
CA GLN A 132 -8.50 -4.65 17.24
C GLN A 132 -8.60 -4.90 18.75
N GLN A 133 -9.83 -4.97 19.27
CA GLN A 133 -10.07 -5.29 20.69
C GLN A 133 -9.53 -6.68 21.05
N ILE A 134 -9.66 -7.64 20.13
CA ILE A 134 -9.10 -8.99 20.26
C ILE A 134 -8.05 -9.15 19.16
N ILE A 135 -6.79 -9.26 19.57
CA ILE A 135 -5.65 -9.38 18.67
C ILE A 135 -5.49 -10.85 18.25
N ASP A 136 -5.63 -11.13 16.97
CA ASP A 136 -5.33 -12.44 16.39
C ASP A 136 -3.85 -12.54 16.02
N VAL A 137 -3.04 -13.00 16.97
CA VAL A 137 -1.59 -13.22 16.81
C VAL A 137 -1.27 -14.18 15.65
N SER A 138 -2.14 -15.17 15.40
CA SER A 138 -1.95 -16.12 14.31
C SER A 138 -2.05 -15.44 12.94
N LYS A 139 -3.05 -14.56 12.77
CA LYS A 139 -3.23 -13.77 11.55
C LYS A 139 -2.08 -12.82 11.30
N ILE A 140 -1.63 -12.09 12.33
CA ILE A 140 -0.47 -11.19 12.19
C ILE A 140 0.77 -11.96 11.73
N ARG A 141 1.02 -13.14 12.30
CA ARG A 141 2.13 -14.00 11.90
C ARG A 141 2.02 -14.48 10.45
N GLN A 142 0.81 -14.77 9.97
CA GLN A 142 0.55 -15.11 8.56
C GLN A 142 0.93 -13.93 7.65
N HIS A 143 0.55 -12.70 8.00
CA HIS A 143 0.88 -11.51 7.22
C HIS A 143 2.39 -11.28 7.13
N PHE A 144 3.10 -11.36 8.25
CA PHE A 144 4.57 -11.28 8.25
C PHE A 144 5.20 -12.39 7.41
N THR A 145 4.66 -13.62 7.47
CA THR A 145 5.19 -14.74 6.68
C THR A 145 5.06 -14.46 5.17
N LEU A 146 3.90 -13.98 4.73
CA LEU A 146 3.65 -13.62 3.33
C LEU A 146 4.57 -12.48 2.85
N ALA A 147 4.75 -11.45 3.67
CA ALA A 147 5.65 -10.34 3.37
C ALA A 147 7.10 -10.81 3.28
N CYS A 148 7.58 -11.60 4.24
CA CYS A 148 8.95 -12.12 4.24
C CYS A 148 9.23 -13.03 3.05
N MET A 149 8.24 -13.82 2.60
CA MET A 149 8.37 -14.64 1.39
C MET A 149 8.61 -13.78 0.13
N GLN A 150 8.00 -12.59 0.07
CA GLN A 150 8.08 -11.73 -1.10
C GLN A 150 9.24 -10.74 -1.06
N PHE A 151 9.52 -10.15 0.11
CA PHE A 151 10.46 -9.03 0.28
C PHE A 151 11.67 -9.38 1.16
N GLY A 152 11.64 -10.53 1.85
CA GLY A 152 12.62 -10.87 2.89
C GLY A 152 14.03 -11.19 2.39
N LYS A 153 14.30 -11.15 1.08
CA LYS A 153 15.68 -11.27 0.56
C LYS A 153 16.49 -9.98 0.74
N THR A 154 15.82 -8.84 0.74
CA THR A 154 16.45 -7.51 0.75
C THR A 154 15.93 -6.60 1.86
N ASP A 155 14.78 -6.94 2.46
CA ASP A 155 14.13 -6.09 3.47
C ASP A 155 14.51 -6.53 4.89
N ILE A 156 15.55 -5.90 5.45
CA ILE A 156 16.02 -6.13 6.81
C ILE A 156 14.99 -5.63 7.84
N ASP A 157 14.40 -4.46 7.58
CA ASP A 157 13.46 -3.82 8.51
C ASP A 157 12.22 -4.69 8.72
N LEU A 158 11.72 -5.33 7.66
CA LEU A 158 10.63 -6.30 7.74
C LEU A 158 10.94 -7.47 8.69
N TRP A 159 12.17 -8.00 8.66
CA TRP A 159 12.57 -9.07 9.58
C TRP A 159 12.68 -8.58 11.02
N ILE A 160 13.22 -7.37 11.23
CA ILE A 160 13.30 -6.76 12.56
C ILE A 160 11.89 -6.53 13.12
N GLU A 161 10.96 -6.01 12.32
CA GLU A 161 9.56 -5.83 12.72
C GLU A 161 8.90 -7.15 13.11
N ARG A 162 9.13 -8.23 12.34
CA ARG A 162 8.64 -9.57 12.68
C ARG A 162 9.26 -10.11 13.98
N ILE A 163 10.55 -9.91 14.20
CA ILE A 163 11.24 -10.30 15.44
C ILE A 163 10.66 -9.56 16.65
N ASN A 164 10.47 -8.25 16.53
CA ASN A 164 9.86 -7.42 17.57
C ASN A 164 8.41 -7.85 17.86
N PHE A 165 7.67 -8.27 16.84
CA PHE A 165 6.35 -8.87 17.01
C PHE A 165 6.42 -10.17 17.83
N GLU A 166 7.32 -11.11 17.51
CA GLU A 166 7.46 -12.37 18.26
C GLU A 166 8.01 -12.15 19.67
N LEU A 167 8.82 -11.11 19.91
CA LEU A 167 9.21 -10.71 21.26
C LEU A 167 8.01 -10.27 22.10
N LYS A 168 7.08 -9.52 21.50
CA LYS A 168 5.94 -8.93 22.20
C LYS A 168 4.78 -9.90 22.40
N TYR A 169 4.48 -10.72 21.39
CA TYR A 169 3.28 -11.57 21.34
C TYR A 169 3.58 -13.06 21.17
N GLY A 170 4.84 -13.43 20.96
CA GLY A 170 5.27 -14.79 20.68
C GLY A 170 6.02 -15.42 21.84
N SER A 171 7.12 -16.11 21.50
CA SER A 171 7.98 -16.79 22.47
C SER A 171 9.43 -16.67 22.06
N ARG A 172 10.35 -16.85 23.03
CA ARG A 172 11.80 -16.84 22.77
C ARG A 172 12.21 -17.81 21.65
N LYS A 173 11.56 -18.98 21.57
CA LYS A 173 11.78 -19.97 20.50
C LYS A 173 11.40 -19.41 19.12
N LEU A 174 10.27 -18.71 19.02
CA LEU A 174 9.82 -18.09 17.77
C LEU A 174 10.73 -16.92 17.35
N VAL A 175 11.25 -16.15 18.32
CA VAL A 175 12.24 -15.10 18.06
C VAL A 175 13.51 -15.70 17.46
N SER A 176 14.09 -16.70 18.12
CA SER A 176 15.28 -17.41 17.62
C SER A 176 15.05 -18.05 16.25
N THR A 177 13.87 -18.65 16.03
CA THR A 177 13.50 -19.23 14.74
C THR A 177 13.39 -18.16 13.65
N THR A 178 12.77 -17.02 13.96
CA THR A 178 12.62 -15.89 13.01
C THR A 178 13.98 -15.28 12.67
N TYR A 179 14.87 -15.16 13.65
CA TYR A 179 16.25 -14.73 13.43
C TYR A 179 16.98 -15.64 12.45
N HIS A 180 16.93 -16.96 12.68
CA HIS A 180 17.58 -17.91 11.78
C HIS A 180 16.97 -17.84 10.37
N GLN A 181 15.64 -17.72 10.26
CA GLN A 181 14.98 -17.54 8.96
C GLN A 181 15.46 -16.30 8.22
N ALA A 182 15.55 -15.15 8.91
CA ALA A 182 16.08 -13.91 8.35
C ALA A 182 17.52 -14.11 7.84
N TRP A 183 18.40 -14.65 8.69
CA TRP A 183 19.81 -14.91 8.36
C TRP A 183 19.98 -15.76 7.09
N THR A 184 19.15 -16.80 6.93
CA THR A 184 19.21 -17.72 5.77
C THR A 184 18.47 -17.21 4.53
N THR A 185 17.55 -16.26 4.67
CA THR A 185 16.73 -15.76 3.55
C THR A 185 17.30 -14.50 2.93
N LEU A 186 17.89 -13.63 3.76
CA LEU A 186 18.55 -12.41 3.31
C LEU A 186 19.73 -12.74 2.39
N ASN A 187 19.92 -11.90 1.38
CA ASN A 187 21.12 -11.94 0.55
C ASN A 187 22.38 -11.68 1.41
N ASN A 188 23.55 -12.08 0.92
CA ASN A 188 24.79 -12.07 1.71
C ASN A 188 25.12 -10.70 2.32
N ALA A 189 24.92 -9.60 1.58
CA ALA A 189 25.22 -8.25 2.07
C ALA A 189 24.27 -7.85 3.21
N GLU A 190 22.97 -8.07 3.00
CA GLU A 190 21.91 -7.74 3.95
C GLU A 190 21.95 -8.63 5.18
N SER A 191 22.32 -9.91 5.04
CA SER A 191 22.51 -10.84 6.16
C SER A 191 23.64 -10.38 7.08
N GLY A 192 24.77 -9.95 6.49
CA GLY A 192 25.88 -9.35 7.25
C GLY A 192 25.45 -8.10 8.02
N GLN A 193 24.74 -7.17 7.37
CA GLN A 193 24.22 -5.97 8.02
C GLN A 193 23.21 -6.30 9.14
N PHE A 194 22.34 -7.27 8.91
CA PHE A 194 21.35 -7.73 9.89
C PHE A 194 22.00 -8.28 11.17
N ALA A 195 23.07 -9.08 11.06
CA ALA A 195 23.79 -9.55 12.24
C ALA A 195 24.44 -8.42 13.04
N GLU A 196 25.01 -7.41 12.39
CA GLU A 196 25.60 -6.26 13.09
C GLU A 196 24.54 -5.44 13.84
N ILE A 197 23.38 -5.22 13.23
CA ILE A 197 22.23 -4.54 13.89
C ILE A 197 21.80 -5.30 15.15
N LEU A 198 21.75 -6.63 15.08
CA LEU A 198 21.31 -7.44 16.21
C LEU A 198 22.36 -7.59 17.30
N LYS A 199 23.66 -7.65 16.96
CA LYS A 199 24.74 -7.61 17.96
C LYS A 199 24.71 -6.32 18.77
N ALA A 200 24.42 -5.19 18.13
CA ALA A 200 24.27 -3.91 18.82
C ALA A 200 23.05 -3.87 19.77
N ASN A 201 22.08 -4.77 19.60
CA ASN A 201 20.92 -4.90 20.48
C ASN A 201 21.14 -6.04 21.50
N SER A 202 21.60 -5.69 22.71
CA SER A 202 21.99 -6.66 23.75
C SER A 202 20.91 -7.70 24.05
N THR A 203 19.65 -7.29 24.11
CA THR A 203 18.52 -8.19 24.42
C THR A 203 18.29 -9.20 23.29
N LEU A 204 18.32 -8.74 22.04
CA LEU A 204 18.16 -9.62 20.87
C LEU A 204 19.36 -10.54 20.69
N ASN A 205 20.57 -10.04 20.90
CA ASN A 205 21.80 -10.84 20.78
C ASN A 205 21.77 -12.04 21.74
N THR A 206 21.40 -11.85 23.01
CA THR A 206 21.29 -12.95 24.00
C THR A 206 20.17 -13.95 23.69
N ILE A 207 19.12 -13.52 22.98
CA ILE A 207 18.00 -14.40 22.61
C ILE A 207 18.34 -15.22 21.35
N CYS A 208 19.05 -14.61 20.41
CA CYS A 208 19.33 -15.17 19.09
C CYS A 208 20.63 -15.99 19.05
N ASN A 209 21.59 -15.71 19.94
CA ASN A 209 22.83 -16.47 20.13
C ASN A 209 22.91 -17.02 21.57
N PRO A 210 22.11 -18.06 21.90
CA PRO A 210 22.18 -18.72 23.21
C PRO A 210 23.47 -19.50 23.44
#